data_AF-A0A8J4DIU2-F1
#
_entry.id   AF-A0A8J4DIU2-F1
#
_cell.length_a   1.000
_cell.length_b   1.000
_cell.length_c   1.000
_cell.angle_alpha   90.00
_cell.angle_beta   90.00
_cell.angle_gamma   90.00
#
_symmetry.space_group_name_H-M   'P 1'
#
loop_
_entity.id
_entity.type
_entity.pdbx_description
1 polymer ?
#
loop_
_entity_poly.entity_id
_entity_poly.type
_entity_poly.pdbx_seq_one_letter_code
_entity_poly.pdbx_strand_id
1 'polypeptide(L)' 'MNDTVYVDKTEVIAQLRERRLHARALWVDREFPGLIDAGRNQSLLRMLGIDVDAVTAGELTAPSSSAGNR' A
#
# COMPACT_ATOMS: atom_id res chain seq x y z
N MET A 1 5.06 6.19 18.09
CA MET A 1 5.95 6.19 16.91
C MET A 1 5.08 6.40 15.69
N ASN A 2 5.23 7.49 14.93
CA ASN A 2 4.61 7.61 13.62
C ASN A 2 5.55 6.94 12.63
N ASP A 3 5.37 5.64 12.41
CA ASP A 3 6.07 4.93 11.37
C ASP A 3 5.52 5.40 10.02
N THR A 4 6.34 6.11 9.26
CA THR A 4 5.94 6.55 7.92
C THR A 4 6.09 5.39 6.97
N VAL A 5 4.96 4.80 6.58
CA VAL A 5 4.93 3.71 5.61
C VAL A 5 5.21 4.26 4.22
N TYR A 6 6.28 3.77 3.58
CA TYR A 6 6.58 4.04 2.18
C TYR A 6 6.36 2.78 1.36
N VAL A 7 5.71 2.93 0.20
CA VAL A 7 5.50 1.85 -0.75
C VAL A 7 6.25 2.12 -2.04
N ASP A 8 6.81 1.07 -2.63
CA ASP A 8 7.49 1.19 -3.92
C ASP A 8 6.47 1.43 -5.03
N LYS A 9 6.75 2.44 -5.86
CA LYS A 9 5.87 2.80 -6.97
C LYS A 9 5.70 1.65 -7.95
N THR A 10 6.75 0.87 -8.19
CA THR A 10 6.77 -0.25 -9.14
C THR A 10 5.81 -1.35 -8.70
N GLU A 11 5.77 -1.63 -7.40
CA GLU A 11 4.83 -2.59 -6.78
C GLU A 11 3.37 -2.13 -6.99
N VAL A 12 3.10 -0.84 -6.76
CA VAL A 12 1.78 -0.24 -6.99
C VAL A 12 1.38 -0.33 -8.47
N ILE A 13 2.31 -0.03 -9.39
CA ILE A 13 2.10 -0.15 -10.83
C ILE A 13 1.82 -1.59 -11.23
N ALA A 14 2.55 -2.57 -10.68
CA ALA A 14 2.35 -3.98 -10.95
C ALA A 14 0.94 -4.42 -10.55
N GLN A 15 0.51 -4.11 -9.32
CA GLN A 15 -0.84 -4.43 -8.83
C GLN A 15 -1.93 -3.77 -9.68
N LEU A 16 -1.75 -2.51 -10.10
CA LEU A 16 -2.70 -1.82 -10.98
C LEU A 16 -2.77 -2.50 -12.35
N ARG A 17 -1.66 -2.99 -12.89
CA ARG A 17 -1.63 -3.73 -14.17
C ARG A 17 -2.30 -5.09 -14.07
N GLU A 18 -2.12 -5.82 -12.97
CA GLU A 18 -2.80 -7.10 -12.73
C GLU A 18 -4.33 -6.93 -12.68
N ARG A 19 -4.78 -5.81 -12.11
CA ARG A 19 -6.19 -5.41 -12.07
C ARG A 19 -6.70 -4.82 -13.39
N ARG A 20 -5.88 -4.82 -14.44
CA ARG A 20 -6.13 -4.20 -15.76
C ARG A 20 -6.43 -2.70 -15.72
N LEU A 21 -6.02 -2.00 -14.65
CA LEU A 21 -6.12 -0.55 -14.50
C LEU A 21 -4.92 0.16 -15.13
N HIS A 22 -4.65 -0.11 -16.41
CA HIS A 22 -3.47 0.40 -17.12
C HIS A 22 -3.37 1.94 -17.12
N ALA A 23 -4.50 2.64 -17.26
CA ALA A 23 -4.53 4.10 -17.22
C ALA A 23 -4.11 4.65 -15.83
N ARG A 24 -4.46 3.97 -14.75
CA ARG A 24 -4.06 4.35 -13.39
C ARG A 24 -2.60 4.03 -13.13
N ALA A 25 -2.11 2.89 -13.63
CA ALA A 25 -0.69 2.53 -13.56
C ALA A 25 0.19 3.60 -14.23
N LEU A 26 -0.20 4.08 -15.42
CA LEU A 26 0.51 5.13 -16.15
C LEU A 26 0.46 6.49 -15.44
N TRP A 27 -0.67 6.78 -14.80
CA TRP A 27 -0.83 8.00 -13.99
C TRP A 27 0.06 7.96 -12.74
N VAL A 28 0.10 6.83 -12.01
CA VAL A 28 0.99 6.65 -10.85
C VAL A 28 2.46 6.78 -11.25
N ASP A 29 2.85 6.18 -12.38
CA ASP A 29 4.22 6.27 -12.89
C ASP A 29 4.68 7.72 -13.14
N ARG A 30 3.76 8.57 -13.62
CA ARG A 30 4.03 9.98 -13.94
C ARG A 30 3.97 10.92 -12.74
N GLU A 31 2.99 10.72 -11.85
CA GLU A 31 2.75 11.64 -10.74
C GLU A 31 3.66 11.39 -9.55
N PHE A 32 4.08 10.14 -9.32
CA PHE A 32 4.85 9.79 -8.13
C PHE A 32 6.34 9.58 -8.43
N PRO A 33 7.23 10.04 -7.53
CA PRO A 33 8.61 9.59 -7.50
C PRO A 33 8.67 8.10 -7.11
N GLY A 34 9.84 7.47 -7.20
CA GLY A 34 10.01 6.02 -6.99
C GLY A 34 9.43 5.47 -5.66
N LEU A 35 9.31 6.31 -4.64
CA LEU A 35 8.72 5.98 -3.34
C LEU A 35 7.47 6.83 -3.07
N ILE A 36 6.38 6.17 -2.69
CA ILE A 36 5.10 6.81 -2.34
C ILE A 36 4.94 6.77 -0.83
N ASP A 37 4.77 7.94 -0.21
CA ASP A 37 4.44 8.06 1.21
C ASP A 37 2.98 7.63 1.42
N ALA A 38 2.78 6.40 1.88
CA ALA A 38 1.45 5.82 2.02
C ALA A 38 0.69 6.40 3.21
N GLY A 39 1.40 6.89 4.23
CA GLY A 39 0.81 7.62 5.36
C GLY A 39 0.17 8.94 4.91
N ARG A 40 0.88 9.73 4.10
CA ARG A 40 0.40 11.02 3.58
C ARG A 40 -0.63 10.87 2.44
N ASN A 41 -0.54 9.78 1.66
CA ASN A 41 -1.39 9.54 0.49
C ASN A 41 -2.44 8.43 0.70
N GLN A 42 -2.77 8.09 1.95
CA GLN A 42 -3.67 6.97 2.27
C GLN A 42 -5.02 7.05 1.53
N SER A 43 -5.66 8.21 1.53
CA SER A 43 -6.95 8.44 0.83
C SER A 43 -6.84 8.23 -0.68
N LEU A 44 -5.70 8.61 -1.26
CA LEU A 44 -5.44 8.49 -2.69
C LEU A 44 -5.18 7.02 -3.07
N LEU A 45 -4.35 6.31 -2.30
CA LEU A 45 -4.09 4.89 -2.49
C LEU A 45 -5.38 4.07 -2.36
N ARG A 46 -6.21 4.39 -1.36
CA ARG A 46 -7.53 3.77 -1.20
C ARG A 46 -8.45 4.01 -2.40
N MET A 47 -8.44 5.21 -2.98
CA MET A 47 -9.21 5.50 -4.21
C MET A 47 -8.70 4.71 -5.42
N LEU A 48 -7.41 4.40 -5.47
CA LEU A 48 -6.81 3.53 -6.49
C LEU A 48 -7.09 2.03 -6.23
N GLY A 49 -7.76 1.70 -5.11
CA GLY A 49 -7.99 0.32 -4.67
C GLY A 49 -6.71 -0.36 -4.14
N ILE A 50 -5.66 0.42 -3.87
CA ILE A 50 -4.45 -0.06 -3.23
C ILE A 50 -4.70 -0.06 -1.74
N ASP A 51 -4.77 -1.26 -1.19
CA ASP A 51 -4.93 -1.44 0.24
C ASP A 51 -3.56 -1.40 0.89
N VAL A 52 -3.26 -0.28 1.54
CA VAL A 52 -1.96 -0.06 2.19
C VAL A 52 -1.76 -1.06 3.33
N ASP A 53 -2.84 -1.48 4.01
CA ASP A 53 -2.81 -2.50 5.06
C ASP A 53 -2.40 -3.86 4.49
N ALA A 54 -2.89 -4.22 3.30
CA ALA A 54 -2.45 -5.41 2.59
C ALA A 54 -0.99 -5.35 2.09
N VAL A 55 -0.44 -4.15 1.80
CA VAL A 55 0.96 -3.98 1.39
C VAL A 55 1.90 -3.95 2.60
N THR A 56 1.46 -3.39 3.74
CA THR A 56 2.22 -3.43 5.01
C THR A 56 2.13 -4.77 5.74
N ALA A 57 1.25 -5.68 5.30
CA ALA A 57 1.17 -7.06 5.82
C ALA A 57 2.38 -7.93 5.45
N GLY A 58 3.44 -7.35 4.86
CA GLY A 58 4.75 -7.96 4.71
C GLY A 58 5.66 -7.82 5.95
N GLU A 59 5.32 -7.00 6.96
CA GLU A 59 6.16 -6.79 8.14
C GLU A 59 5.30 -6.66 9.42
N LEU A 60 5.35 -7.72 10.25
CA LEU A 60 4.95 -7.80 11.67
C LEU A 60 3.45 -7.84 12.05
N THR A 61 2.63 -8.66 11.38
CA THR A 61 1.50 -9.28 12.12
C THR A 61 2.01 -10.50 12.87
N ALA A 62 2.29 -10.32 14.17
CA ALA A 62 2.43 -11.45 15.07
C ALA A 62 1.11 -12.25 15.06
N PRO A 63 1.13 -13.58 14.89
CA PRO A 63 -0.09 -14.37 14.82
C PRO A 63 -0.86 -14.23 16.13
N SER A 64 -2.14 -13.88 16.00
CA SER A 64 -3.23 -14.05 16.97
C SER A 64 -2.80 -14.73 18.28
N SER A 65 -2.52 -13.94 19.31
CA SER A 65 -2.66 -14.44 20.68
C SER A 65 -4.13 -14.40 21.05
N SER A 66 -4.76 -15.54 20.76
CA SER A 66 -6.06 -15.97 21.25
C SER A 66 -6.17 -15.78 22.77
N ALA A 67 -7.36 -15.41 23.20
CA ALA A 67 -7.76 -15.02 24.54
C ALA A 67 -7.27 -15.95 25.67
N GLY A 68 -6.83 -15.33 26.77
CA GLY A 68 -6.49 -16.01 28.02
C GLY A 68 -6.66 -15.07 29.22
N ASN A 69 -7.89 -14.61 29.45
CA ASN A 69 -8.27 -13.80 30.60
C ASN A 69 -8.31 -14.66 31.87
N ARG A 70 -7.42 -14.40 32.84
CA ARG A 70 -7.59 -14.76 34.25
C ARG A 70 -7.03 -13.68 35.15
#